data_AF-A0A8T5JJ70-F1
#
_entry.id   AF-A0A8T5JJ70-F1
#
_cell.length_a   1.000
_cell.length_b   1.000
_cell.length_c   1.000
_cell.angle_alpha   90.00
_cell.angle_beta   90.00
_cell.angle_gamma   90.00
#
_symmetry.space_group_name_H-M   'P 1'
#
loop_
_entity.id
_entity.type
_entity.pdbx_description
1 polymer ?
#
loop_
_entity_poly.entity_id
_entity_poly.type
_entity_poly.pdbx_seq_one_letter_code
_entity_poly.pdbx_strand_id
1 'polypeptide(L)'
;MGHLGGYNEGDYIQTTNGLFFAVKGSLHPPGLVIGILRYLPYPNGDRVLDGARYKRFYDIGSTTDYLRENHPEYVNYIPRIGVELQSVPVSKITRYYEPRELLDEILSTPETETERILADFVNALSWKSGASSTSFGVSGSLLIGLQKEGSDIDINVYGQDEARLVYDSLSELRKTLDWIKPLEGELFDSVLKSRWDDTGLSLDLFSKIESSKVLHGTVQGREYFIRLLIADDDYVSEPIKRATLRARV
;
A
#
# COMPACT_ATOMS: atom_id res chain seq x y z
N MET A 1 -20.49 19.30 2.37
CA MET A 1 -20.77 18.41 1.22
C MET A 1 -19.44 17.82 0.78
N GLY A 2 -19.05 16.67 1.32
CA GLY A 2 -17.77 16.03 1.02
C GLY A 2 -18.01 14.55 0.73
N HIS A 3 -18.21 14.22 -0.54
CA HIS A 3 -18.25 12.84 -1.03
C HIS A 3 -17.52 12.83 -2.38
N LEU A 4 -16.22 12.58 -2.35
CA LEU A 4 -15.50 11.99 -3.47
C LEU A 4 -15.72 10.47 -3.34
N GLY A 5 -16.89 9.98 -3.76
CA GLY A 5 -17.39 8.65 -3.40
C GLY A 5 -16.76 7.53 -4.22
N GLY A 6 -15.84 6.78 -3.63
CA GLY A 6 -15.27 5.57 -4.23
C GLY A 6 -14.26 4.85 -3.33
N TYR A 7 -13.86 3.65 -3.74
CA TYR A 7 -12.71 2.92 -3.18
C TYR A 7 -11.44 3.40 -3.89
N ASN A 8 -10.38 3.71 -3.14
CA ASN A 8 -9.16 4.33 -3.68
C ASN A 8 -7.92 3.47 -3.44
N GLU A 9 -6.88 3.68 -4.24
CA GLU A 9 -5.58 3.05 -4.04
C GLU A 9 -5.10 3.28 -2.60
N GLY A 10 -4.70 2.21 -1.93
CA GLY A 10 -4.19 2.29 -0.56
C GLY A 10 -5.26 2.12 0.52
N ASP A 11 -6.54 2.10 0.16
CA ASP A 11 -7.63 1.65 1.03
C ASP A 11 -7.58 0.13 1.22
N TYR A 12 -8.32 -0.36 2.21
CA TYR A 12 -8.56 -1.79 2.38
C TYR A 12 -10.05 -2.10 2.47
N ILE A 13 -10.41 -3.31 2.02
CA ILE A 13 -11.76 -3.86 2.16
C ILE A 13 -11.68 -5.26 2.76
N GLN A 14 -12.68 -5.60 3.56
CA GLN A 14 -12.89 -6.95 4.08
C GLN A 14 -14.14 -7.56 3.45
N THR A 15 -14.05 -8.83 3.05
CA THR A 15 -15.18 -9.56 2.45
C THR A 15 -15.97 -10.36 3.47
N THR A 16 -17.14 -10.86 3.06
CA THR A 16 -17.97 -11.80 3.86
C THR A 16 -17.23 -13.08 4.27
N ASN A 17 -16.14 -13.44 3.58
CA ASN A 17 -15.30 -14.59 3.91
C ASN A 17 -14.14 -14.22 4.86
N GLY A 18 -14.10 -12.98 5.35
CA GLY A 18 -13.03 -12.47 6.18
C GLY A 18 -11.73 -12.19 5.42
N LEU A 19 -11.74 -12.16 4.09
CA LEU A 19 -10.55 -11.86 3.27
C LEU A 19 -10.29 -10.35 3.24
N PHE A 20 -9.03 -9.94 3.32
CA PHE A 20 -8.61 -8.54 3.22
C PHE A 20 -7.94 -8.26 1.89
N PHE A 21 -8.51 -7.30 1.15
CA PHE A 21 -7.96 -6.83 -0.11
C PHE A 21 -7.43 -5.41 0.05
N ALA A 22 -6.21 -5.19 -0.44
CA ALA A 22 -5.68 -3.85 -0.67
C ALA A 22 -6.26 -3.33 -1.98
N VAL A 23 -7.02 -2.24 -1.94
CA VAL A 23 -7.66 -1.64 -3.13
C VAL A 23 -6.59 -1.11 -4.08
N LYS A 24 -6.82 -1.30 -5.39
CA LYS A 24 -5.91 -0.87 -6.45
C LYS A 24 -6.55 0.08 -7.45
N GLY A 25 -5.92 1.25 -7.62
CA GLY A 25 -6.44 2.39 -8.38
C GLY A 25 -7.70 3.00 -7.75
N SER A 26 -8.22 4.06 -8.35
CA SER A 26 -9.51 4.66 -7.98
C SER A 26 -10.63 4.38 -8.99
N LEU A 27 -10.26 3.86 -10.18
CA LEU A 27 -11.20 3.59 -11.26
C LEU A 27 -11.66 2.13 -11.31
N HIS A 28 -12.85 1.87 -10.77
CA HIS A 28 -13.43 0.52 -10.67
C HIS A 28 -14.59 0.27 -11.64
N PRO A 29 -14.79 -0.97 -12.14
CA PRO A 29 -15.97 -1.32 -12.92
C PRO A 29 -17.26 -1.24 -12.09
N PRO A 30 -18.43 -1.04 -12.73
CA PRO A 30 -19.70 -1.03 -12.02
C PRO A 30 -19.91 -2.28 -11.16
N GLY A 31 -20.14 -2.09 -9.86
CA GLY A 31 -20.43 -3.18 -8.91
C GLY A 31 -19.23 -4.02 -8.46
N LEU A 32 -18.01 -3.70 -8.92
CA LEU A 32 -16.76 -4.37 -8.53
C LEU A 32 -15.79 -3.37 -7.91
N VAL A 33 -14.87 -3.87 -7.08
CA VAL A 33 -13.73 -3.12 -6.55
C VAL A 33 -12.47 -3.91 -6.87
N ILE A 34 -11.55 -3.34 -7.64
CA ILE A 34 -10.26 -3.96 -7.93
C ILE A 34 -9.40 -3.90 -6.67
N GLY A 35 -8.83 -5.04 -6.29
CA GLY A 35 -7.97 -5.13 -5.12
C GLY A 35 -7.18 -6.43 -5.10
N ILE A 36 -6.04 -6.42 -4.43
CA ILE A 36 -5.16 -7.59 -4.29
C ILE A 36 -5.37 -8.18 -2.90
N LEU A 37 -5.64 -9.48 -2.83
CA LEU A 37 -5.73 -10.24 -1.59
C LEU A 37 -4.40 -10.17 -0.84
N ARG A 38 -4.43 -9.68 0.39
CA ARG A 38 -3.24 -9.57 1.25
C ARG A 38 -3.32 -10.43 2.49
N TYR A 39 -4.51 -10.64 3.06
CA TYR A 39 -4.69 -11.46 4.25
C TYR A 39 -5.93 -12.35 4.13
N LEU A 40 -5.81 -13.59 4.58
CA LEU A 40 -6.92 -14.53 4.68
C LEU A 40 -6.92 -15.27 6.02
N PRO A 41 -8.09 -15.70 6.52
CA PRO A 41 -8.19 -16.48 7.75
C PRO A 41 -7.39 -17.77 7.66
N TYR A 42 -6.48 -18.00 8.60
CA TYR A 42 -5.60 -19.15 8.60
C TYR A 42 -5.38 -19.66 10.03
N PRO A 43 -5.74 -20.91 10.37
CA PRO A 43 -5.67 -21.42 11.75
C PRO A 43 -4.28 -21.29 12.39
N ASN A 44 -3.22 -21.47 11.60
CA ASN A 44 -1.83 -21.31 12.05
C ASN A 44 -1.26 -19.93 11.67
N GLY A 45 -2.13 -18.94 11.49
CA GLY A 45 -1.77 -17.56 11.19
C GLY A 45 -1.03 -16.91 12.35
N ASP A 46 -0.10 -16.04 12.00
CA ASP A 46 0.77 -15.31 12.92
C ASP A 46 0.24 -13.92 13.30
N ARG A 47 -0.87 -13.51 12.70
CA ARG A 47 -1.58 -12.25 12.97
C ARG A 47 -2.94 -12.55 13.57
N VAL A 48 -3.40 -11.73 14.50
CA VAL A 48 -4.67 -11.93 15.22
C VAL A 48 -5.51 -10.66 15.15
N LEU A 49 -6.78 -10.81 14.79
CA LEU A 49 -7.79 -9.76 14.84
C LEU A 49 -9.09 -10.37 15.38
N ASP A 50 -9.67 -9.78 16.42
CA ASP A 50 -10.92 -10.23 17.05
C ASP A 50 -10.95 -11.74 17.37
N GLY A 51 -9.80 -12.29 17.79
CA GLY A 51 -9.64 -13.72 18.11
C GLY A 51 -9.45 -14.65 16.92
N ALA A 52 -9.62 -14.17 15.68
CA ALA A 52 -9.32 -14.92 14.46
C ALA A 52 -7.85 -14.77 14.04
N ARG A 53 -7.26 -15.84 13.50
CA ARG A 53 -5.88 -15.85 13.01
C ARG A 53 -5.81 -15.64 11.50
N TYR A 54 -4.81 -14.89 11.06
CA TYR A 54 -4.60 -14.48 9.68
C TYR A 54 -3.17 -14.75 9.22
N LYS A 55 -3.03 -14.97 7.90
CA LYS A 55 -1.72 -15.07 7.24
C LYS A 55 -1.63 -14.02 6.14
N ARG A 56 -0.48 -13.34 6.05
CA ARG A 56 -0.17 -12.38 4.97
C ARG A 56 0.42 -13.13 3.77
N PHE A 57 0.00 -12.74 2.57
CA PHE A 57 0.56 -13.24 1.30
C PHE A 57 1.10 -12.07 0.48
N TYR A 58 2.26 -12.30 -0.16
CA TYR A 58 2.94 -11.29 -0.97
C TYR A 58 2.84 -11.58 -2.47
N ASP A 59 2.86 -12.86 -2.85
CA ASP A 59 2.81 -13.27 -4.24
C ASP A 59 1.39 -13.13 -4.82
N ILE A 60 1.28 -12.30 -5.86
CA ILE A 60 0.02 -12.04 -6.56
C ILE A 60 -0.42 -13.28 -7.33
N GLY A 61 0.51 -14.06 -7.89
CA GLY A 61 0.19 -15.30 -8.62
C GLY A 61 -0.53 -16.30 -7.72
N SER A 62 0.12 -16.68 -6.62
CA SER A 62 -0.40 -17.61 -5.63
C SER A 62 -1.74 -17.17 -5.04
N THR A 63 -1.92 -15.88 -4.76
CA THR A 63 -3.20 -15.37 -4.25
C THR A 63 -4.29 -15.40 -5.32
N THR A 64 -3.95 -15.17 -6.59
CA THR A 64 -4.91 -15.30 -7.70
C THR A 64 -5.35 -16.74 -7.89
N ASP A 65 -4.42 -17.70 -7.85
CA ASP A 65 -4.74 -19.13 -7.99
C ASP A 65 -5.60 -19.62 -6.83
N TYR A 66 -5.27 -19.24 -5.60
CA TYR A 66 -6.11 -19.50 -4.43
C TYR A 66 -7.54 -18.98 -4.62
N LEU A 67 -7.70 -17.74 -5.11
CA LEU A 67 -9.01 -17.17 -5.36
C LEU A 67 -9.75 -17.92 -6.46
N ARG A 68 -9.11 -18.28 -7.58
CA ARG A 68 -9.77 -19.08 -8.63
C ARG A 68 -10.32 -20.41 -8.11
N GLU A 69 -9.58 -21.06 -7.22
CA GLU A 69 -9.97 -22.34 -6.65
C GLU A 69 -11.06 -22.25 -5.58
N ASN A 70 -11.00 -21.24 -4.71
CA ASN A 70 -11.80 -21.19 -3.47
C ASN A 70 -12.88 -20.10 -3.49
N HIS A 71 -12.65 -19.02 -4.22
CA HIS A 71 -13.50 -17.83 -4.30
C HIS A 71 -13.50 -17.23 -5.72
N PRO A 72 -13.93 -18.00 -6.74
CA PRO A 72 -13.84 -17.56 -8.14
C PRO A 72 -14.61 -16.26 -8.41
N GLU A 73 -15.59 -15.90 -7.57
CA GLU A 73 -16.30 -14.63 -7.62
C GLU A 73 -15.39 -13.40 -7.41
N TYR A 74 -14.19 -13.58 -6.86
CA TYR A 74 -13.22 -12.51 -6.63
C TYR A 74 -12.16 -12.37 -7.73
N VAL A 75 -12.35 -13.04 -8.87
CA VAL A 75 -11.49 -12.94 -10.04
C VAL A 75 -12.36 -12.64 -11.25
N ASN A 76 -12.27 -11.41 -11.78
CA ASN A 76 -13.15 -10.96 -12.85
C ASN A 76 -12.35 -10.40 -14.04
N TYR A 77 -12.88 -10.61 -15.24
CA TYR A 77 -12.38 -9.95 -16.43
C TYR A 77 -12.79 -8.48 -16.42
N ILE A 78 -11.83 -7.57 -16.59
CA ILE A 78 -12.07 -6.14 -16.62
C ILE A 78 -12.02 -5.64 -18.07
N PRO A 79 -13.16 -5.39 -18.75
CA PRO A 79 -13.17 -5.13 -20.19
C PRO A 79 -12.35 -3.91 -20.61
N ARG A 80 -12.35 -2.84 -19.81
CA ARG A 80 -11.65 -1.58 -20.12
C ARG A 80 -10.14 -1.78 -20.31
N ILE A 81 -9.52 -2.63 -19.50
CA ILE A 81 -8.08 -2.90 -19.53
C ILE A 81 -7.76 -4.25 -20.22
N GLY A 82 -8.78 -5.04 -20.53
CA GLY A 82 -8.65 -6.27 -21.29
C GLY A 82 -7.95 -7.42 -20.56
N VAL A 83 -7.89 -7.36 -19.22
CA VAL A 83 -7.19 -8.36 -18.36
C VAL A 83 -8.10 -8.87 -17.25
N GLU A 84 -7.82 -10.09 -16.79
CA GLU A 84 -8.44 -10.67 -15.59
C GLU A 84 -7.69 -10.19 -14.35
N LEU A 85 -8.41 -9.66 -13.36
CA LEU A 85 -7.85 -9.16 -12.11
C LEU A 85 -8.64 -9.68 -10.91
N GLN A 86 -7.94 -9.72 -9.77
CA GLN A 86 -8.58 -9.83 -8.46
C GLN A 86 -9.50 -8.60 -8.24
N SER A 87 -10.76 -8.85 -7.96
CA SER A 87 -11.77 -7.81 -7.76
C SER A 87 -12.97 -8.33 -6.98
N VAL A 88 -13.50 -7.52 -6.06
CA VAL A 88 -14.53 -7.91 -5.11
C VAL A 88 -15.88 -7.29 -5.52
N PRO A 89 -16.96 -8.08 -5.68
CA PRO A 89 -18.30 -7.53 -5.81
C PRO A 89 -18.67 -6.69 -4.59
N VAL A 90 -19.22 -5.49 -4.81
CA VAL A 90 -19.59 -4.56 -3.73
C VAL A 90 -20.53 -5.22 -2.71
N SER A 91 -21.42 -6.09 -3.17
CA SER A 91 -22.34 -6.87 -2.31
C SER A 91 -21.65 -7.87 -1.37
N LYS A 92 -20.36 -8.15 -1.56
CA LYS A 92 -19.55 -9.07 -0.74
C LYS A 92 -18.63 -8.33 0.23
N ILE A 93 -18.61 -7.00 0.20
CA ILE A 93 -17.80 -6.16 1.08
C ILE A 93 -18.56 -5.95 2.39
N THR A 94 -17.96 -6.34 3.51
CA THR A 94 -18.53 -6.18 4.85
C THR A 94 -17.94 -4.99 5.60
N ARG A 95 -16.70 -4.61 5.29
CA ARG A 95 -16.03 -3.47 5.91
C ARG A 95 -15.13 -2.76 4.91
N TYR A 96 -15.12 -1.45 5.01
CA TYR A 96 -14.19 -0.54 4.34
C TYR A 96 -13.29 0.09 5.40
N TYR A 97 -12.02 0.25 5.08
CA TYR A 97 -11.02 0.83 5.96
C TYR A 97 -10.45 2.08 5.28
N GLU A 98 -10.82 3.26 5.79
CA GLU A 98 -10.38 4.54 5.25
C GLU A 98 -9.03 4.97 5.88
N PRO A 99 -7.97 5.14 5.07
CA PRO A 99 -6.64 5.51 5.57
C PRO A 99 -6.58 6.82 6.37
N ARG A 100 -7.39 7.82 5.99
CA ARG A 100 -7.36 9.15 6.61
C ARG A 100 -8.07 9.17 7.95
N GLU A 101 -9.17 8.42 8.06
CA GLU A 101 -9.96 8.32 9.28
C GLU A 101 -9.11 7.73 10.42
N LEU A 102 -8.48 6.57 10.19
CA LEU A 102 -7.62 5.97 11.21
C LEU A 102 -6.40 6.83 11.53
N LEU A 103 -5.82 7.53 10.55
CA LEU A 103 -4.68 8.39 10.84
C LEU A 103 -5.08 9.56 11.74
N ASP A 104 -6.24 10.17 11.54
CA ASP A 104 -6.76 11.26 12.38
C ASP A 104 -6.95 10.81 13.84
N GLU A 105 -7.48 9.59 14.03
CA GLU A 105 -7.58 8.95 15.34
C GLU A 105 -6.20 8.76 16.00
N ILE A 106 -5.23 8.21 15.25
CA ILE A 106 -3.87 7.97 15.74
C ILE A 106 -3.15 9.28 16.10
N LEU A 107 -3.29 10.32 15.28
CA LEU A 107 -2.68 11.63 15.55
C LEU A 107 -3.28 12.28 16.81
N SER A 108 -4.55 12.02 17.10
CA SER A 108 -5.24 12.53 18.28
C SER A 108 -4.89 11.75 19.55
N THR A 109 -4.79 10.42 19.47
CA THR A 109 -4.55 9.56 20.63
C THR A 109 -3.77 8.30 20.22
N PRO A 110 -2.43 8.37 20.15
CA PRO A 110 -1.60 7.20 19.82
C PRO A 110 -1.48 6.28 21.03
N GLU A 111 -1.94 5.03 20.91
CA GLU A 111 -1.96 4.04 21.98
C GLU A 111 -0.70 3.15 21.96
N THR A 112 -0.25 2.77 20.77
CA THR A 112 0.89 1.85 20.60
C THR A 112 2.22 2.56 20.30
N GLU A 113 3.35 1.85 20.44
CA GLU A 113 4.66 2.39 20.05
C GLU A 113 4.69 2.72 18.55
N THR A 114 4.19 1.82 17.71
CA THR A 114 4.10 2.03 16.26
C THR A 114 3.26 3.26 15.90
N GLU A 115 2.13 3.46 16.59
CA GLU A 115 1.29 4.66 16.41
C GLU A 115 2.00 5.95 16.81
N ARG A 116 2.76 5.94 17.92
CA ARG A 116 3.57 7.09 18.32
C ARG A 116 4.64 7.42 17.27
N ILE A 117 5.35 6.41 16.76
CA ILE A 117 6.35 6.60 15.69
C ILE A 117 5.69 7.14 14.41
N LEU A 118 4.54 6.59 14.03
CA LEU A 118 3.76 7.08 12.88
C LEU A 118 3.34 8.54 13.08
N ALA A 119 2.82 8.90 14.25
CA ALA A 119 2.39 10.26 14.56
C ALA A 119 3.55 11.25 14.53
N ASP A 120 4.69 10.91 15.16
CA ASP A 120 5.91 11.71 15.10
C ASP A 120 6.39 11.92 13.66
N PHE A 121 6.33 10.85 12.85
CA PHE A 121 6.77 10.90 11.46
C PHE A 121 5.88 11.82 10.61
N VAL A 122 4.56 11.64 10.69
CA VAL A 122 3.58 12.47 9.96
C VAL A 122 3.66 13.92 10.41
N ASN A 123 3.81 14.19 11.71
CA ASN A 123 3.97 15.54 12.23
C ASN A 123 5.25 16.22 11.70
N ALA A 124 6.38 15.51 11.65
CA ALA A 124 7.61 16.05 11.08
C ALA A 124 7.48 16.32 9.58
N LEU A 125 6.85 15.41 8.83
CA LEU A 125 6.56 15.60 7.40
C LEU A 125 5.66 16.81 7.17
N SER A 126 4.54 16.90 7.89
CA SER A 126 3.57 18.00 7.78
C SER A 126 4.21 19.34 8.16
N TRP A 127 4.94 19.42 9.28
CA TRP A 127 5.63 20.63 9.70
C TRP A 127 6.65 21.12 8.68
N LYS A 128 7.47 20.20 8.13
CA LYS A 128 8.53 20.57 7.19
C LYS A 128 7.99 20.95 5.81
N SER A 129 6.98 20.22 5.34
CA SER A 129 6.41 20.41 3.99
C SER A 129 5.36 21.50 3.92
N GLY A 130 4.73 21.85 5.04
CA GLY A 130 3.53 22.68 5.07
C GLY A 130 2.27 21.96 4.57
N ALA A 131 2.35 20.66 4.23
CA ALA A 131 1.19 19.88 3.84
C ALA A 131 0.27 19.63 5.05
N SER A 132 -1.03 19.79 4.84
CA SER A 132 -2.05 19.49 5.86
C SER A 132 -1.97 18.03 6.30
N SER A 133 -2.20 17.75 7.60
CA SER A 133 -2.32 16.38 8.11
C SER A 133 -3.43 15.58 7.39
N THR A 134 -4.47 16.27 6.90
CA THR A 134 -5.57 15.68 6.12
C THR A 134 -5.14 15.13 4.76
N SER A 135 -3.94 15.52 4.28
CA SER A 135 -3.34 15.01 3.05
C SER A 135 -2.55 13.73 3.27
N PHE A 136 -2.53 13.17 4.48
CA PHE A 136 -1.90 11.91 4.81
C PHE A 136 -2.95 10.85 5.17
N GLY A 137 -2.61 9.57 5.01
CA GLY A 137 -3.39 8.45 5.54
C GLY A 137 -2.49 7.28 5.90
N VAL A 138 -2.92 6.44 6.84
CA VAL A 138 -2.22 5.21 7.22
C VAL A 138 -2.71 4.02 6.39
N SER A 139 -1.83 3.14 5.96
CA SER A 139 -2.17 1.95 5.17
C SER A 139 -1.58 0.68 5.79
N GLY A 140 -1.59 -0.40 5.01
CA GLY A 140 -0.94 -1.65 5.39
C GLY A 140 -1.61 -2.35 6.56
N SER A 141 -0.80 -3.07 7.35
CA SER A 141 -1.35 -3.86 8.45
C SER A 141 -1.91 -3.03 9.61
N LEU A 142 -1.41 -1.80 9.79
CA LEU A 142 -1.89 -0.91 10.84
C LEU A 142 -3.33 -0.45 10.55
N LEU A 143 -3.62 -0.13 9.29
CA LEU A 143 -4.97 0.25 8.83
C LEU A 143 -6.05 -0.78 9.17
N ILE A 144 -5.71 -2.06 9.09
CA ILE A 144 -6.68 -3.16 9.26
C ILE A 144 -6.55 -3.87 10.61
N GLY A 145 -5.74 -3.35 11.54
CA GLY A 145 -5.55 -3.94 12.87
C GLY A 145 -4.82 -5.28 12.87
N LEU A 146 -4.09 -5.63 11.81
CA LEU A 146 -3.34 -6.88 11.70
C LEU A 146 -1.83 -6.70 11.91
N GLN A 147 -1.38 -5.56 12.40
CA GLN A 147 0.02 -5.29 12.70
C GLN A 147 0.59 -6.27 13.75
N LYS A 148 1.87 -6.55 13.62
CA LYS A 148 2.70 -7.24 14.63
C LYS A 148 3.77 -6.28 15.14
N GLU A 149 4.42 -6.64 16.23
CA GLU A 149 5.65 -5.98 16.67
C GLU A 149 6.66 -5.90 15.52
N GLY A 150 7.22 -4.72 15.30
CA GLY A 150 8.15 -4.44 14.21
C GLY A 150 7.52 -4.31 12.82
N SER A 151 6.19 -4.21 12.69
CA SER A 151 5.58 -3.94 11.39
C SER A 151 5.98 -2.57 10.85
N ASP A 152 6.12 -2.51 9.53
CA ASP A 152 6.44 -1.31 8.77
C ASP A 152 5.34 -0.23 8.93
N ILE A 153 5.74 1.01 8.72
CA ILE A 153 4.86 2.18 8.66
C ILE A 153 4.53 2.47 7.19
N ASP A 154 3.32 2.12 6.77
CA ASP A 154 2.81 2.41 5.44
C ASP A 154 1.97 3.71 5.48
N ILE A 155 2.40 4.74 4.74
CA ILE A 155 1.71 6.04 4.66
C ILE A 155 1.30 6.29 3.21
N ASN A 156 0.09 6.82 3.01
CA ASN A 156 -0.37 7.42 1.78
C ASN A 156 -0.30 8.95 1.89
N VAL A 157 0.13 9.63 0.83
CA VAL A 157 0.09 11.09 0.69
C VAL A 157 -0.80 11.43 -0.49
N TYR A 158 -1.87 12.18 -0.26
CA TYR A 158 -2.88 12.53 -1.25
C TYR A 158 -2.63 13.92 -1.82
N GLY A 159 -2.72 14.03 -3.14
CA GLY A 159 -2.58 15.29 -3.86
C GLY A 159 -1.22 15.43 -4.53
N GLN A 160 -1.20 15.98 -5.75
CA GLN A 160 0.02 16.08 -6.55
C GLN A 160 1.02 17.07 -5.96
N ASP A 161 0.53 18.22 -5.51
CA ASP A 161 1.38 19.27 -4.93
C ASP A 161 1.90 18.84 -3.56
N GLU A 162 1.03 18.25 -2.73
CA GLU A 162 1.38 17.68 -1.43
C GLU A 162 2.40 16.55 -1.57
N ALA A 163 2.21 15.66 -2.54
CA ALA A 163 3.16 14.59 -2.83
C ALA A 163 4.56 15.14 -3.13
N ARG A 164 4.65 16.22 -3.91
CA ARG A 164 5.93 16.87 -4.22
C ARG A 164 6.55 17.52 -2.98
N LEU A 165 5.77 18.30 -2.24
CA LEU A 165 6.22 18.96 -1.02
C LEU A 165 6.74 17.95 0.02
N VAL A 166 6.02 16.85 0.21
CA VAL A 166 6.39 15.78 1.14
C VAL A 166 7.63 15.04 0.68
N TYR A 167 7.76 14.74 -0.62
CA TYR A 167 8.96 14.09 -1.17
C TYR A 167 10.22 14.94 -0.95
N ASP A 168 10.16 16.23 -1.30
CA ASP A 168 11.29 17.15 -1.15
C ASP A 168 11.64 17.33 0.34
N SER A 169 10.62 17.48 1.19
CA SER A 169 10.78 17.59 2.64
C SER A 169 11.41 16.34 3.25
N LEU A 170 10.96 15.14 2.87
CA LEU A 170 11.53 13.89 3.36
C LEU A 170 13.02 13.75 2.98
N SER A 171 13.39 14.18 1.77
CA SER A 171 14.79 14.20 1.33
C SER A 171 15.66 15.11 2.20
N GLU A 172 15.12 16.23 2.68
CA GLU A 172 15.80 17.13 3.62
C GLU A 172 15.81 16.61 5.06
N LEU A 173 14.69 16.05 5.52
CA LEU A 173 14.58 15.47 6.86
C LEU A 173 15.58 14.33 7.06
N ARG A 174 15.78 13.48 6.05
CA ARG A 174 16.81 12.42 6.08
C ARG A 174 18.25 12.92 6.29
N LYS A 175 18.52 14.20 5.97
CA LYS A 175 19.85 14.81 6.13
C LYS A 175 19.99 15.56 7.46
N THR A 176 18.88 15.85 8.13
CA THR A 176 18.84 16.78 9.27
C THR A 176 18.38 16.12 10.55
N LEU A 177 17.62 15.02 10.47
CA LEU A 177 17.10 14.29 11.61
C LEU A 177 17.68 12.88 11.65
N ASP A 178 18.39 12.57 12.74
CA ASP A 178 19.04 11.27 12.93
C ASP A 178 18.06 10.09 13.07
N TRP A 179 16.78 10.36 13.27
CA TRP A 179 15.75 9.35 13.43
C TRP A 179 14.96 9.07 12.15
N ILE A 180 15.28 9.70 11.02
CA ILE A 180 14.74 9.38 9.69
C ILE A 180 15.91 9.06 8.77
N LYS A 181 16.05 7.80 8.34
CA LYS A 181 17.21 7.34 7.58
C LYS A 181 16.83 6.64 6.28
N PRO A 182 17.74 6.61 5.28
CA PRO A 182 17.66 5.65 4.18
C PRO A 182 17.65 4.20 4.70
N LEU A 183 17.32 3.26 3.82
CA LEU A 183 17.60 1.84 4.09
C LEU A 183 19.11 1.60 3.99
N GLU A 184 19.65 0.83 4.94
CA GLU A 184 21.08 0.51 5.03
C GLU A 184 21.25 -0.96 5.47
N GLY A 185 22.43 -1.53 5.21
CA GLY A 185 22.81 -2.86 5.66
C GLY A 185 21.87 -3.97 5.20
N GLU A 186 21.57 -4.92 6.11
CA GLU A 186 20.76 -6.10 5.80
C GLU A 186 19.34 -5.78 5.32
N LEU A 187 18.74 -4.68 5.82
CA LEU A 187 17.42 -4.23 5.36
C LEU A 187 17.47 -3.79 3.89
N PHE A 188 18.50 -3.03 3.52
CA PHE A 188 18.71 -2.63 2.13
C PHE A 188 18.92 -3.84 1.22
N ASP A 189 19.76 -4.79 1.62
CA ASP A 189 20.04 -6.00 0.83
C ASP A 189 18.79 -6.87 0.65
N SER A 190 17.99 -7.02 1.71
CA SER A 190 16.71 -7.73 1.69
C SER A 190 15.72 -7.09 0.70
N VAL A 191 15.57 -5.77 0.76
CA VAL A 191 14.67 -5.01 -0.14
C VAL A 191 15.17 -5.06 -1.58
N LEU A 192 16.48 -4.90 -1.79
CA LEU A 192 17.09 -4.97 -3.12
C LEU A 192 16.84 -6.35 -3.75
N LYS A 193 17.10 -7.42 -3.01
CA LYS A 193 16.82 -8.78 -3.47
C LYS A 193 15.33 -8.99 -3.75
N SER A 194 14.47 -8.65 -2.79
CA SER A 194 13.02 -8.83 -2.95
C SER A 194 12.42 -8.10 -4.16
N ARG A 195 13.02 -6.99 -4.61
CA ARG A 195 12.51 -6.19 -5.73
C ARG A 195 13.11 -6.58 -7.08
N TRP A 196 14.36 -7.02 -7.10
CA TRP A 196 15.14 -7.08 -8.34
C TRP A 196 15.72 -8.47 -8.68
N ASP A 197 15.70 -9.44 -7.77
CA ASP A 197 16.32 -10.77 -7.98
C ASP A 197 15.72 -11.51 -9.20
N ASP A 198 14.41 -11.38 -9.41
CA ASP A 198 13.70 -12.05 -10.51
C ASP A 198 13.88 -11.38 -11.89
N THR A 199 14.65 -10.29 -11.97
CA THR A 199 14.87 -9.57 -13.23
C THR A 199 15.93 -10.19 -14.12
N GLY A 200 16.76 -11.10 -13.58
CA GLY A 200 17.89 -11.70 -14.30
C GLY A 200 19.07 -10.73 -14.58
N LEU A 201 19.03 -9.52 -14.00
CA LEU A 201 20.09 -8.51 -14.12
C LEU A 201 20.90 -8.39 -12.83
N SER A 202 22.07 -7.77 -12.91
CA SER A 202 22.96 -7.61 -11.76
C SER A 202 22.35 -6.71 -10.68
N LEU A 203 22.37 -7.16 -9.42
CA LEU A 203 21.94 -6.37 -8.27
C LEU A 203 22.82 -5.12 -8.06
N ASP A 204 24.09 -5.13 -8.48
CA ASP A 204 24.98 -3.96 -8.41
C ASP A 204 24.44 -2.78 -9.23
N LEU A 205 23.82 -3.08 -10.38
CA LEU A 205 23.19 -2.06 -11.22
C LEU A 205 22.00 -1.43 -10.50
N PHE A 206 21.19 -2.25 -9.84
CA PHE A 206 19.98 -1.81 -9.14
C PHE A 206 20.25 -1.20 -7.77
N SER A 207 21.39 -1.50 -7.13
CA SER A 207 21.78 -0.89 -5.87
C SER A 207 21.79 0.64 -5.94
N LYS A 208 22.29 1.21 -7.04
CA LYS A 208 22.26 2.67 -7.26
C LYS A 208 20.84 3.23 -7.40
N ILE A 209 19.95 2.50 -8.07
CA ILE A 209 18.55 2.90 -8.22
C ILE A 209 17.84 2.81 -6.87
N GLU A 210 18.03 1.71 -6.15
CA GLU A 210 17.38 1.45 -4.86
C GLU A 210 17.81 2.45 -3.79
N SER A 211 19.12 2.74 -3.69
CA SER A 211 19.67 3.73 -2.76
C SER A 211 19.21 5.16 -3.00
N SER A 212 18.79 5.48 -4.23
CA SER A 212 18.23 6.81 -4.54
C SER A 212 16.78 6.99 -4.12
N LYS A 213 16.07 5.92 -3.72
CA LYS A 213 14.65 5.98 -3.36
C LYS A 213 14.44 6.64 -2.00
N VAL A 214 13.73 7.77 -2.03
CA VAL A 214 13.40 8.56 -0.82
C VAL A 214 12.17 8.04 -0.09
N LEU A 215 11.26 7.35 -0.79
CA LEU A 215 9.98 6.91 -0.25
C LEU A 215 10.03 5.59 0.55
N HIS A 216 11.23 5.00 0.70
CA HIS A 216 11.44 3.78 1.48
C HIS A 216 12.68 3.94 2.35
N GLY A 217 12.54 3.83 3.67
CA GLY A 217 13.60 4.09 4.64
C GLY A 217 13.25 3.57 6.02
N THR A 218 13.91 4.10 7.05
CA THR A 218 13.57 3.83 8.44
C THR A 218 13.24 5.11 9.23
N VAL A 219 12.29 5.01 10.14
CA VAL A 219 11.89 6.08 11.06
C VAL A 219 11.87 5.52 12.48
N GLN A 220 12.68 6.10 13.37
CA GLN A 220 12.93 5.57 14.72
C GLN A 220 13.25 4.05 14.73
N GLY A 221 13.97 3.57 13.71
CA GLY A 221 14.33 2.15 13.56
C GLY A 221 13.23 1.24 12.99
N ARG A 222 12.07 1.76 12.61
CA ARG A 222 11.00 1.02 11.90
C ARG A 222 11.06 1.32 10.40
N GLU A 223 10.93 0.29 9.55
CA GLU A 223 10.80 0.52 8.10
C GLU A 223 9.57 1.36 7.80
N TYR A 224 9.65 2.27 6.83
CA TYR A 224 8.49 3.00 6.33
C TYR A 224 8.43 2.96 4.81
N PHE A 225 7.22 2.92 4.28
CA PHE A 225 6.97 3.13 2.86
C PHE A 225 5.92 4.24 2.68
N ILE A 226 6.23 5.22 1.84
CA ILE A 226 5.31 6.29 1.48
C ILE A 226 4.82 6.10 0.05
N ARG A 227 3.52 5.98 -0.12
CA ARG A 227 2.86 6.03 -1.43
C ARG A 227 2.37 7.44 -1.72
N LEU A 228 2.78 7.98 -2.85
CA LEU A 228 2.26 9.24 -3.37
C LEU A 228 1.03 8.93 -4.24
N LEU A 229 -0.13 9.45 -3.84
CA LEU A 229 -1.42 9.22 -4.49
C LEU A 229 -1.87 10.49 -5.16
N ILE A 230 -1.92 10.42 -6.49
CA ILE A 230 -2.48 11.46 -7.34
C ILE A 230 -3.88 10.98 -7.72
N ALA A 231 -4.86 11.88 -7.75
CA ALA A 231 -6.19 11.54 -8.25
C ALA A 231 -6.07 10.99 -9.67
N ASP A 232 -6.76 9.89 -9.96
CA ASP A 232 -6.86 9.45 -11.35
C ASP A 232 -7.66 10.53 -12.10
N ASP A 233 -7.08 11.05 -13.17
CA ASP A 233 -7.85 11.83 -14.14
C ASP A 233 -8.86 10.87 -14.81
N ASP A 234 -10.09 11.34 -15.08
CA ASP A 234 -11.17 10.61 -15.76
C ASP A 234 -10.86 10.29 -17.25
N TYR A 235 -9.59 10.10 -17.63
CA TYR A 235 -9.22 9.75 -18.99
C TYR A 235 -9.74 8.36 -19.35
N VAL A 236 -10.72 8.36 -20.25
CA VAL A 236 -11.18 7.15 -20.93
C VAL A 236 -10.10 6.72 -21.92
N SER A 237 -9.41 5.62 -21.61
CA SER A 237 -8.52 4.94 -22.56
C SER A 237 -9.27 3.75 -23.19
N GLU A 238 -9.37 3.74 -24.51
CA GLU A 238 -9.88 2.60 -25.26
C GLU A 238 -8.72 1.79 -25.87
N PRO A 239 -8.66 0.46 -25.65
CA PRO A 239 -7.66 -0.37 -26.29
C PRO A 239 -7.82 -0.34 -27.83
N ILE A 240 -6.91 0.34 -28.53
CA ILE A 240 -6.97 0.45 -30.00
C ILE A 240 -6.58 -0.86 -30.69
N LYS A 241 -5.57 -1.56 -30.16
CA LYS A 241 -5.07 -2.85 -30.68
C LYS A 241 -4.22 -3.58 -29.64
N ARG A 242 -4.10 -4.90 -29.76
CA ARG A 242 -3.10 -5.69 -29.02
C ARG A 242 -1.77 -5.69 -29.77
N ALA A 243 -0.67 -5.49 -29.05
CA ALA A 243 0.68 -5.66 -29.56
C ALA A 243 1.41 -6.72 -28.73
N THR A 244 2.16 -7.60 -29.40
CA THR A 244 3.02 -8.59 -28.73
C THR A 244 4.45 -8.12 -28.80
N LEU A 245 5.03 -7.77 -27.65
CA LEU A 245 6.46 -7.47 -27.52
C LEU A 245 7.20 -8.77 -27.22
N ARG A 246 8.25 -9.06 -27.99
CA ARG A 246 9.19 -10.16 -27.69
C ARG A 246 10.53 -9.54 -27.38
N ALA A 247 10.94 -9.58 -26.13
CA ALA A 247 12.32 -9.28 -25.75
C ALA A 247 13.17 -10.53 -25.97
N ARG A 248 14.36 -10.36 -26.58
CA ARG A 248 15.44 -11.33 -26.45
C ARG A 248 16.31 -10.85 -25.30
N VAL A 249 16.38 -11.68 -24.26
CA VAL A 249 17.33 -11.53 -23.15
C VAL A 249 18.58 -12.30 -23.52
#